data_AF-A0ABD0QP61-F1
#
_entry.id   AF-A0ABD0QP61-F1
#
_cell.length_a   1.000
_cell.length_b   1.000
_cell.length_c   1.000
_cell.angle_alpha   90.00
_cell.angle_beta   90.00
_cell.angle_gamma   90.00
#
_symmetry.space_group_name_H-M   'P 1'
#
loop_
_entity.id
_entity.type
_entity.pdbx_description
1 polymer ?
#
loop_
_entity_poly.entity_id
_entity_poly.type
_entity_poly.pdbx_seq_one_letter_code
_entity_poly.pdbx_strand_id
1 'polypeptide(L)'
;MYRERLRTLFIIAVIMSLLNSINTSGGNISWNDFVNEMLAKGEVSRVQVVPESDIVEIYLHPGAVIFGRPRLALMYRMQVANIDKFEEKLRAAEEELNIDTRDRIPVTYKRTGFFGNALYALGMAAIGVAILWYIFRLAGMGGRDGGFSAFNQLKMAKFTIVDGKSGKGVSFKDVAGMHEAKMEVKEFVDYLK
;
A
#
# COMPACT_ATOMS: atom_id res chain seq x y z
N MET A 1 -31.71 2.39 15.36
CA MET A 1 -31.85 1.48 14.20
C MET A 1 -30.90 1.77 13.03
N TYR A 2 -30.78 3.00 12.51
CA TYR A 2 -29.90 3.27 11.34
C TYR A 2 -28.39 3.13 11.62
N ARG A 3 -27.93 3.54 12.81
CA ARG A 3 -26.51 3.48 13.20
C ARG A 3 -25.96 2.04 13.31
N GLU A 4 -26.80 1.08 13.70
CA GLU A 4 -26.40 -0.33 13.82
C GLU A 4 -26.27 -1.00 12.46
N ARG A 5 -27.20 -0.72 11.54
CA ARG A 5 -27.13 -1.20 10.15
C ARG A 5 -25.91 -0.66 9.41
N LEU A 6 -25.48 0.55 9.73
CA LEU A 6 -24.29 1.14 9.12
C LEU A 6 -22.99 0.49 9.62
N ARG A 7 -22.94 0.16 10.92
CA ARG A 7 -21.80 -0.57 11.53
C ARG A 7 -21.68 -1.98 10.98
N THR A 8 -22.78 -2.70 10.81
CA THR A 8 -22.76 -4.06 10.25
C THR A 8 -22.30 -4.06 8.79
N LEU A 9 -22.77 -3.10 7.97
CA LEU A 9 -22.30 -2.96 6.59
C LEU A 9 -20.81 -2.63 6.51
N PHE A 10 -20.31 -1.77 7.39
CA PHE A 10 -18.88 -1.46 7.46
C PHE A 10 -18.04 -2.69 7.83
N ILE A 11 -18.47 -3.47 8.83
CA ILE A 11 -17.78 -4.70 9.23
C ILE A 11 -17.78 -5.72 8.09
N ILE A 12 -18.90 -5.89 7.38
CA ILE A 12 -18.99 -6.78 6.22
C ILE A 12 -18.05 -6.32 5.10
N ALA A 13 -17.98 -5.02 4.82
CA ALA A 13 -17.06 -4.47 3.83
C ALA A 13 -15.59 -4.70 4.20
N VAL A 14 -15.23 -4.52 5.47
CA VAL A 14 -13.87 -4.80 5.97
C VAL A 14 -13.55 -6.29 5.89
N ILE A 15 -14.47 -7.17 6.29
CA ILE A 15 -14.29 -8.62 6.19
C ILE A 15 -14.15 -9.06 4.73
N MET A 16 -14.99 -8.55 3.82
CA MET A 16 -14.90 -8.83 2.38
C MET A 16 -13.58 -8.34 1.78
N SER A 17 -13.08 -7.16 2.23
CA SER A 17 -11.78 -6.64 1.81
C SER A 17 -10.62 -7.51 2.33
N LEU A 18 -10.71 -7.99 3.57
CA LEU A 18 -9.71 -8.88 4.17
C LEU A 18 -9.73 -10.27 3.51
N LEU A 19 -10.90 -10.81 3.18
CA LEU A 19 -11.06 -12.06 2.45
C LEU A 19 -10.47 -11.99 1.04
N ASN A 20 -10.62 -10.85 0.34
CA ASN A 20 -9.99 -10.65 -0.98
C ASN A 20 -8.45 -10.63 -0.89
N SER A 21 -7.89 -10.21 0.24
CA SER A 21 -6.43 -10.23 0.46
C SER A 21 -5.85 -11.64 0.61
N ILE A 22 -6.66 -12.69 0.77
CA ILE A 22 -6.20 -14.08 0.91
C ILE A 22 -5.91 -14.73 -0.46
N ASN A 23 -5.77 -13.93 -1.51
CA ASN A 23 -5.26 -14.42 -2.79
C ASN A 23 -3.84 -15.00 -2.58
N THR A 24 -3.78 -16.31 -2.44
CA THR A 24 -2.56 -17.08 -2.19
C THR A 24 -1.82 -17.27 -3.51
N SER A 25 -1.25 -16.19 -4.02
CA SER A 25 -0.22 -16.28 -5.05
C SER A 25 1.11 -16.57 -4.39
N GLY A 26 1.72 -17.69 -4.77
CA GLY A 26 3.11 -18.02 -4.51
C GLY A 26 4.04 -16.97 -5.10
N GLY A 27 5.22 -16.86 -4.51
CA GLY A 27 6.23 -15.86 -4.88
C GLY A 27 6.72 -16.01 -6.32
N ASN A 28 7.62 -15.11 -6.71
CA ASN A 28 8.26 -15.17 -8.02
C ASN A 28 9.29 -16.31 -8.06
N ILE A 29 9.34 -17.04 -9.17
CA ILE A 29 10.31 -18.13 -9.40
C ILE A 29 11.09 -17.93 -10.69
N SER A 30 12.25 -18.59 -10.81
CA SER A 30 13.07 -18.59 -12.02
C SER A 30 12.68 -19.73 -12.98
N TRP A 31 13.10 -19.61 -14.24
CA TRP A 31 12.95 -20.68 -15.24
C TRP A 31 13.61 -21.99 -14.80
N ASN A 32 14.80 -21.91 -14.20
CA ASN A 32 15.54 -23.09 -13.78
C ASN A 32 14.83 -23.81 -12.62
N ASP A 33 14.25 -23.05 -11.68
CA ASP A 33 13.46 -23.61 -10.58
C ASP A 33 12.18 -24.26 -11.11
N PHE A 34 11.52 -23.61 -12.08
CA PHE A 34 10.34 -24.17 -12.73
C PHE A 34 10.63 -25.53 -13.39
N VAL A 35 11.70 -25.62 -14.20
CA VAL A 35 12.03 -26.85 -14.92
C VAL A 35 12.43 -27.97 -13.96
N ASN A 36 13.34 -27.71 -13.02
CA ASN A 36 13.91 -28.77 -12.17
C ASN A 36 13.00 -29.16 -10.98
N GLU A 37 12.31 -28.20 -10.37
CA GLU A 37 11.58 -28.43 -9.12
C GLU A 37 10.09 -28.65 -9.32
N MET A 38 9.52 -28.23 -10.46
CA MET A 38 8.09 -28.34 -10.73
C MET A 38 7.82 -29.25 -11.93
N LEU A 39 8.39 -28.91 -13.10
CA LEU A 39 8.14 -29.62 -14.36
C LEU A 39 8.70 -31.05 -14.32
N ALA A 40 9.97 -31.22 -13.94
CA ALA A 40 10.63 -32.53 -13.87
C ALA A 40 10.00 -33.47 -12.82
N LYS A 41 9.29 -32.92 -11.83
CA LYS A 41 8.58 -33.71 -10.81
C LYS A 41 7.13 -33.99 -11.17
N GLY A 42 6.62 -33.44 -12.28
CA GLY A 42 5.22 -33.61 -12.69
C GLY A 42 4.22 -32.88 -11.80
N GLU A 43 4.65 -31.85 -11.06
CA GLU A 43 3.80 -31.14 -10.09
C GLU A 43 2.95 -30.04 -10.73
N VAL A 44 3.17 -29.77 -12.02
CA VAL A 44 2.52 -28.68 -12.77
C VAL A 44 1.22 -29.17 -13.40
N SER A 45 0.12 -28.53 -13.04
CA SER A 45 -1.21 -28.83 -13.59
C SER A 45 -1.50 -28.07 -14.88
N ARG A 46 -1.19 -26.77 -14.92
CA ARG A 46 -1.42 -25.93 -16.11
C ARG A 46 -0.54 -24.69 -16.08
N VAL A 47 -0.29 -24.15 -17.27
CA VAL A 47 0.47 -22.91 -17.45
C VAL A 47 -0.42 -21.87 -18.12
N GLN A 48 -0.43 -20.67 -17.54
CA GLN A 48 -1.20 -19.54 -18.05
C GLN A 48 -0.26 -18.39 -18.39
N VAL A 49 -0.21 -18.03 -19.66
CA VAL A 49 0.65 -16.99 -20.19
C VAL A 49 -0.10 -15.65 -20.18
N VAL A 50 0.51 -14.61 -19.62
CA VAL A 50 -0.01 -13.24 -19.60
C VAL A 50 0.90 -12.33 -20.44
N PRO A 51 0.65 -12.20 -21.75
CA PRO A 51 1.55 -11.49 -22.66
C PRO A 51 1.71 -9.99 -22.32
N GLU A 52 0.68 -9.37 -21.75
CA GLU A 52 0.66 -7.93 -21.44
C GLU A 52 1.62 -7.54 -20.31
N SER A 53 2.10 -8.51 -19.52
CA SER A 53 2.98 -8.25 -18.38
C SER A 53 4.25 -9.11 -18.40
N ASP A 54 4.50 -9.85 -19.49
CA ASP A 54 5.62 -10.78 -19.62
C ASP A 54 5.72 -11.79 -18.45
N ILE A 55 4.56 -12.14 -17.88
CA ILE A 55 4.44 -13.05 -16.73
C ILE A 55 3.75 -14.33 -17.15
N VAL A 56 4.24 -15.43 -16.62
CA VAL A 56 3.63 -16.75 -16.71
C VAL A 56 3.14 -17.16 -15.32
N GLU A 57 1.86 -17.44 -15.21
CA GLU A 57 1.21 -18.00 -14.03
C GLU A 57 1.24 -19.54 -14.13
N ILE A 58 1.92 -20.18 -13.19
CA ILE A 58 2.09 -21.64 -13.13
C ILE A 58 1.19 -22.17 -12.03
N TYR A 59 0.30 -23.09 -12.38
CA TYR A 59 -0.60 -23.74 -11.43
C TYR A 59 -0.12 -25.14 -11.14
N LEU A 60 -0.10 -25.50 -9.86
CA LEU A 60 0.36 -26.80 -9.37
C LEU A 60 -0.82 -27.69 -9.02
N HIS A 61 -0.55 -29.00 -8.98
CA HIS A 61 -1.50 -29.96 -8.43
C HIS A 61 -1.72 -29.74 -6.91
N PRO A 62 -2.93 -30.04 -6.39
CA PRO A 62 -3.18 -29.98 -4.95
C PRO A 62 -2.24 -30.93 -4.19
N GLY A 63 -1.43 -30.38 -3.29
CA GLY A 63 -0.47 -31.18 -2.50
C GLY A 63 0.96 -31.22 -3.04
N ALA A 64 1.27 -30.43 -4.09
CA ALA A 64 2.60 -30.39 -4.68
C ALA A 64 3.73 -30.10 -3.68
N VAL A 65 4.83 -30.84 -3.83
CA VAL A 65 6.01 -30.72 -2.96
C VAL A 65 7.16 -30.05 -3.72
N ILE A 66 7.40 -28.78 -3.42
CA ILE A 66 8.48 -28.00 -4.04
C ILE A 66 9.59 -27.79 -3.03
N PHE A 67 10.84 -28.05 -3.43
CA PHE A 67 12.01 -27.97 -2.53
C PHE A 67 11.87 -28.83 -1.26
N GLY A 68 11.24 -30.01 -1.38
CA GLY A 68 11.08 -30.95 -0.28
C GLY A 68 10.10 -30.51 0.83
N ARG A 69 9.29 -29.47 0.59
CA ARG A 69 8.24 -29.03 1.51
C ARG A 69 6.90 -28.91 0.80
N PRO A 70 5.78 -29.34 1.42
CA PRO A 70 4.46 -29.13 0.85
C PRO A 70 4.20 -27.61 0.80
N ARG A 71 3.86 -27.09 -0.38
CA ARG A 71 3.54 -25.67 -0.55
C ARG A 71 2.03 -25.50 -0.54
N LEU A 72 1.56 -24.56 0.29
CA LEU A 72 0.15 -24.16 0.33
C LEU A 72 -0.23 -23.29 -0.87
N ALA A 73 0.76 -22.63 -1.50
CA ALA A 73 0.56 -21.84 -2.69
C ALA A 73 0.48 -22.74 -3.92
N LEU A 74 -0.69 -22.78 -4.56
CA LEU A 74 -0.95 -23.57 -5.77
C LEU A 74 -0.71 -22.78 -7.06
N MET A 75 -0.32 -21.51 -6.96
CA MET A 75 -0.07 -20.64 -8.11
C MET A 75 1.25 -19.90 -7.90
N TYR A 76 2.18 -19.99 -8.84
CA TYR A 76 3.43 -19.24 -8.85
C TYR A 76 3.50 -18.33 -10.07
N ARG A 77 4.31 -17.27 -9.97
CA ARG A 77 4.54 -16.35 -11.09
C ARG A 77 5.99 -16.42 -11.52
N MET A 78 6.22 -16.41 -12.82
CA MET A 78 7.56 -16.36 -13.41
C MET A 78 7.60 -15.24 -14.44
N GLN A 79 8.65 -14.43 -14.40
CA GLN A 79 8.87 -13.39 -15.40
C GLN A 79 9.73 -13.97 -16.53
N VAL A 80 9.33 -13.75 -17.78
CA VAL A 80 10.00 -14.31 -18.96
C VAL A 80 10.44 -13.17 -19.87
N ALA A 81 11.69 -13.20 -20.34
CA ALA A 81 12.24 -12.12 -21.16
C ALA A 81 11.62 -12.03 -22.57
N ASN A 82 11.17 -13.17 -23.12
CA ASN A 82 10.49 -13.22 -24.41
C ASN A 82 9.35 -14.23 -24.28
N ILE A 83 8.12 -13.71 -24.18
CA ILE A 83 6.92 -14.51 -23.97
C ILE A 83 6.50 -15.26 -25.23
N ASP A 84 6.81 -14.74 -26.42
CA ASP A 84 6.46 -15.37 -27.70
C ASP A 84 7.20 -16.70 -27.89
N LYS A 85 8.44 -16.79 -27.38
CA LYS A 85 9.25 -18.02 -27.42
C LYS A 85 9.05 -18.93 -26.21
N PHE A 86 8.16 -18.57 -25.28
CA PHE A 86 7.94 -19.36 -24.08
C PHE A 86 7.40 -20.75 -24.40
N GLU A 87 6.40 -20.84 -25.28
CA GLU A 87 5.78 -22.12 -25.63
C GLU A 87 6.79 -23.06 -26.29
N GLU A 88 7.61 -22.56 -27.23
CA GLU A 88 8.69 -23.32 -27.86
C GLU A 88 9.69 -23.86 -26.82
N LYS A 89 10.12 -23.02 -25.88
CA LYS A 89 11.03 -23.43 -24.79
C LYS A 89 10.40 -24.46 -23.85
N LEU A 90 9.11 -24.33 -23.56
CA LEU A 90 8.39 -25.29 -22.75
C LEU A 90 8.33 -26.65 -23.45
N ARG A 91 7.99 -26.68 -24.75
CA ARG A 91 7.97 -27.92 -25.54
C ARG A 91 9.33 -28.59 -25.61
N ALA A 92 10.40 -27.82 -25.81
CA ALA A 92 11.77 -28.34 -25.80
C ALA A 92 12.13 -28.97 -24.44
N ALA A 93 11.74 -28.33 -23.33
CA ALA A 93 11.96 -28.88 -21.99
C ALA A 93 11.11 -30.14 -21.71
N GLU A 94 9.87 -30.19 -22.18
CA GLU A 94 9.01 -31.39 -22.09
C GLU A 94 9.62 -32.58 -22.87
N GLU A 95 10.22 -32.29 -24.03
CA GLU A 95 10.88 -33.29 -24.86
C GLU A 95 12.20 -33.79 -24.24
N GLU A 96 13.00 -32.89 -23.67
CA GLU A 96 14.21 -33.25 -22.91
C GLU A 96 13.90 -34.13 -21.69
N LEU A 97 12.77 -33.87 -21.03
CA LEU A 97 12.26 -34.66 -19.90
C LEU A 97 11.51 -35.93 -20.34
N ASN A 98 11.40 -36.18 -21.65
CA ASN A 98 10.73 -37.35 -22.23
C ASN A 98 9.26 -37.50 -21.77
N ILE A 99 8.55 -36.38 -21.64
CA ILE A 99 7.14 -36.35 -21.23
C ILE A 99 6.26 -36.77 -22.43
N ASP A 100 5.36 -37.73 -22.21
CA ASP A 100 4.45 -38.20 -23.26
C ASP A 100 3.51 -37.07 -23.73
N THR A 101 3.13 -37.12 -25.01
CA THR A 101 2.14 -36.21 -25.61
C THR A 101 0.83 -36.09 -24.81
N ARG A 102 0.44 -37.15 -24.07
CA ARG A 102 -0.78 -37.19 -23.25
C ARG A 102 -0.66 -36.43 -21.93
N ASP A 103 0.55 -36.32 -21.40
CA ASP A 103 0.85 -35.66 -20.13
C ASP A 103 1.40 -34.24 -20.34
N ARG A 104 1.34 -33.73 -21.58
CA ARG A 104 1.73 -32.35 -21.92
C ARG A 104 0.89 -31.34 -21.18
N ILE A 105 1.55 -30.31 -20.69
CA ILE A 105 0.89 -29.30 -19.87
C ILE A 105 0.06 -28.39 -20.78
N PRO A 106 -1.21 -28.14 -20.44
CA PRO A 106 -2.04 -27.20 -21.20
C PRO A 106 -1.54 -25.76 -20.98
N VAL A 107 -1.28 -25.07 -22.09
CA VAL A 107 -0.92 -23.65 -22.12
C VAL A 107 -2.14 -22.82 -22.48
N THR A 108 -2.52 -21.88 -21.62
CA THR A 108 -3.65 -20.97 -21.86
C THR A 108 -3.18 -19.52 -21.88
N TYR A 109 -3.66 -18.73 -22.83
CA TYR A 109 -3.34 -17.31 -22.91
C TYR A 109 -4.41 -16.48 -22.19
N LYS A 110 -4.00 -15.74 -21.16
CA LYS A 110 -4.86 -14.81 -20.44
C LYS A 110 -4.54 -13.40 -20.87
N ARG A 111 -5.51 -12.72 -21.48
CA ARG A 111 -5.46 -11.27 -21.63
C ARG A 111 -6.07 -10.65 -20.39
N THR A 112 -5.28 -9.92 -19.63
CA THR A 112 -5.77 -9.23 -18.44
C THR A 112 -6.47 -7.99 -18.95
N GLY A 113 -7.78 -8.08 -19.17
CA GLY A 113 -8.55 -6.95 -19.68
C GLY A 113 -8.30 -5.70 -18.83
N PHE A 114 -7.52 -4.76 -19.35
CA PHE A 114 -7.17 -3.49 -18.71
C PHE A 114 -8.43 -2.78 -18.19
N PHE A 115 -9.53 -2.88 -18.93
CA PHE A 115 -10.84 -2.36 -18.58
C PHE A 115 -11.44 -2.95 -17.30
N GLY A 116 -11.26 -4.25 -17.02
CA GLY A 116 -11.82 -4.89 -15.83
C GLY A 116 -11.13 -4.42 -14.56
N ASN A 117 -9.79 -4.37 -14.58
CA ASN A 117 -8.99 -3.86 -13.45
C ASN A 117 -9.20 -2.35 -13.26
N ALA A 118 -9.28 -1.57 -14.34
CA ALA A 118 -9.54 -0.14 -14.26
C ALA A 118 -10.94 0.15 -13.70
N LEU A 119 -11.98 -0.59 -14.12
CA LEU A 119 -13.33 -0.43 -13.60
C LEU A 119 -13.41 -0.82 -12.12
N TYR A 120 -12.73 -1.88 -11.71
CA TYR A 120 -12.62 -2.27 -10.30
C TYR A 120 -11.91 -1.19 -9.47
N ALA A 121 -10.79 -0.65 -9.96
CA ALA A 121 -10.05 0.41 -9.29
C ALA A 121 -10.88 1.70 -9.18
N LEU A 122 -11.60 2.08 -10.25
CA LEU A 122 -12.52 3.22 -10.23
C LEU A 122 -13.69 3.00 -9.27
N GLY A 123 -14.24 1.78 -9.22
CA GLY A 123 -15.29 1.41 -8.26
C GLY A 123 -14.81 1.53 -6.82
N MET A 124 -13.62 1.00 -6.51
CA MET A 124 -13.00 1.10 -5.19
C MET A 124 -12.71 2.56 -4.81
N ALA A 125 -12.20 3.36 -5.74
CA ALA A 125 -11.98 4.79 -5.53
C ALA A 125 -13.30 5.54 -5.26
N ALA A 126 -14.35 5.24 -6.01
CA ALA A 126 -15.68 5.83 -5.81
C ALA A 126 -16.26 5.49 -4.43
N ILE A 127 -16.10 4.24 -3.98
CA ILE A 127 -16.50 3.83 -2.62
C ILE A 127 -15.69 4.59 -1.57
N GLY A 128 -14.38 4.71 -1.75
CA GLY A 128 -13.51 5.49 -0.86
C GLY A 128 -13.94 6.95 -0.73
N VAL A 129 -14.23 7.61 -1.86
CA VAL A 129 -14.75 8.99 -1.88
C VAL A 129 -16.13 9.07 -1.22
N ALA A 130 -17.03 8.11 -1.47
CA ALA A 130 -18.35 8.09 -0.85
C ALA A 130 -18.26 7.95 0.69
N ILE A 131 -17.35 7.11 1.18
CA ILE A 131 -17.10 6.95 2.63
C ILE A 131 -16.52 8.24 3.20
N LEU A 132 -15.50 8.83 2.57
CA LEU A 132 -14.92 10.10 3.01
C LEU A 132 -15.96 11.21 3.02
N TRP A 133 -16.77 11.34 1.97
CA TRP A 133 -17.85 12.30 1.87
C TRP A 133 -18.89 12.10 2.99
N TYR A 134 -19.25 10.85 3.28
CA TYR A 134 -20.16 10.52 4.38
C TYR A 134 -19.55 10.87 5.74
N ILE A 135 -18.25 10.63 5.96
CA ILE A 135 -17.53 11.03 7.17
C ILE A 135 -17.50 12.55 7.31
N PHE A 136 -17.16 13.30 6.26
CA PHE A 136 -17.19 14.77 6.27
C PHE A 136 -18.59 15.31 6.57
N ARG A 137 -19.64 14.63 6.09
CA ARG A 137 -21.04 14.98 6.36
C ARG A 137 -21.47 14.67 7.80
N LEU A 138 -21.01 13.56 8.39
CA LEU A 138 -21.32 13.20 9.78
C LEU A 138 -20.48 13.98 10.80
N ALA A 139 -19.24 14.33 10.45
CA ALA A 139 -18.33 15.10 11.29
C ALA A 139 -18.73 16.58 11.42
N GLY A 140 -19.83 17.02 10.80
CA GLY A 140 -20.31 18.39 10.90
C GLY A 140 -19.34 19.42 10.31
N MET A 141 -18.39 19.01 9.47
CA MET A 141 -17.37 19.89 8.86
C MET A 141 -17.90 20.73 7.70
N GLY A 142 -19.22 20.90 7.60
CA GLY A 142 -19.85 22.02 6.89
C GLY A 142 -19.72 23.36 7.63
N GLY A 143 -19.14 23.37 8.85
CA GLY A 143 -18.83 24.57 9.62
C GLY A 143 -17.35 24.94 9.52
N ARG A 144 -17.02 25.81 8.56
CA ARG A 144 -16.01 26.88 8.56
C ARG A 144 -14.58 26.72 9.11
N ASP A 145 -14.15 25.63 9.78
CA ASP A 145 -12.85 25.64 10.49
C ASP A 145 -12.13 24.27 10.66
N GLY A 146 -12.48 23.22 9.91
CA GLY A 146 -12.12 21.84 10.30
C GLY A 146 -11.07 21.06 9.51
N GLY A 147 -10.73 21.42 8.26
CA GLY A 147 -9.96 20.51 7.37
C GLY A 147 -8.49 20.86 7.16
N PHE A 148 -8.15 22.15 7.19
CA PHE A 148 -6.80 22.67 6.94
C PHE A 148 -6.25 23.51 8.12
N SER A 149 -7.01 23.65 9.20
CA SER A 149 -6.63 24.46 10.36
C SER A 149 -5.43 23.90 11.13
N ALA A 150 -5.17 22.59 11.09
CA ALA A 150 -3.98 22.01 11.71
C ALA A 150 -2.67 22.53 11.07
N PHE A 151 -2.67 22.78 9.75
CA PHE A 151 -1.53 23.34 9.04
C PHE A 151 -1.41 24.87 9.21
N ASN A 152 -2.53 25.58 9.40
CA ASN A 152 -2.51 27.01 9.71
C ASN A 152 -2.09 27.29 11.16
N GLN A 153 -2.41 26.42 12.11
CA GLN A 153 -1.95 26.54 13.50
C GLN A 153 -0.44 26.37 13.65
N LEU A 154 0.20 25.62 12.75
CA LEU A 154 1.67 25.48 12.73
C LEU A 154 2.41 26.72 12.21
N LYS A 155 1.72 27.65 11.51
CA LYS A 155 2.33 28.87 10.96
C LYS A 155 2.21 30.08 11.88
N MET A 156 1.35 30.04 12.88
CA MET A 156 1.13 31.16 13.80
C MET A 156 1.97 30.94 15.05
N ALA A 157 3.08 31.65 15.19
CA ALA A 157 3.78 31.74 16.46
C ALA A 157 2.81 32.30 17.50
N LYS A 158 2.60 31.61 18.62
CA LYS A 158 1.85 32.17 19.75
C LYS A 158 2.69 33.27 20.38
N PHE A 159 2.42 34.52 20.03
CA PHE A 159 3.00 35.67 20.71
C PHE A 159 2.01 36.21 21.74
N THR A 160 2.51 36.51 22.93
CA THR A 160 1.78 37.28 23.93
C THR A 160 2.14 38.74 23.74
N ILE A 161 1.21 39.56 23.23
CA ILE A 161 1.41 41.01 23.19
C ILE A 161 1.29 41.51 24.63
N VAL A 162 2.38 42.02 25.20
CA VAL A 162 2.36 42.73 26.47
C VAL A 162 2.26 44.22 26.14
N ASP A 163 1.09 44.80 26.39
CA ASP A 163 0.88 46.25 26.25
C ASP A 163 1.56 46.97 27.43
N GLY A 164 2.38 47.98 27.13
CA GLY A 164 3.21 48.69 28.12
C GLY A 164 2.41 49.43 29.20
N LYS A 165 1.09 49.57 29.03
CA LYS A 165 0.17 50.17 30.02
C LYS A 165 -0.48 49.16 30.95
N SER A 166 -0.39 47.86 30.64
CA SER A 166 -1.16 46.81 31.32
C SER A 166 -0.24 45.73 31.89
N GLY A 167 0.48 46.06 32.97
CA GLY A 167 1.29 45.11 33.73
C GLY A 167 1.94 45.71 34.97
N LYS A 168 2.35 44.86 35.93
CA LYS A 168 3.32 45.26 36.98
C LYS A 168 4.68 45.48 36.31
N GLY A 169 4.95 46.69 35.85
CA GLY A 169 6.26 47.06 35.31
C GLY A 169 7.32 46.96 36.39
N VAL A 170 8.27 46.04 36.25
CA VAL A 170 9.45 45.96 37.11
C VAL A 170 10.53 46.85 36.50
N SER A 171 11.17 47.68 37.32
CA SER A 171 12.25 48.55 36.88
C SER A 171 13.62 47.99 37.25
N PHE A 172 14.70 48.51 36.63
CA PHE A 172 16.08 48.12 36.96
C PHE A 172 16.45 48.37 38.44
N LYS A 173 15.71 49.24 39.14
CA LYS A 173 15.88 49.54 40.57
C LYS A 173 15.34 48.42 41.47
N ASP A 174 14.35 47.68 40.98
CA ASP A 174 13.65 46.64 41.75
C ASP A 174 14.35 45.28 41.71
N VAL A 175 15.41 45.16 40.90
CA VAL A 175 16.26 43.97 40.81
C VAL A 175 17.48 44.19 41.71
N ALA A 176 17.80 43.26 42.61
CA ALA A 176 19.02 43.34 43.42
C ALA A 176 20.17 42.57 42.74
N GLY A 177 21.40 43.09 42.77
CA GLY A 177 22.59 42.41 42.21
C GLY A 177 22.70 42.44 40.69
N MET A 178 23.37 41.42 40.11
CA MET A 178 23.66 41.23 38.67
C MET A 178 24.10 42.50 37.94
N HIS A 179 25.09 43.21 38.47
CA HIS A 179 25.55 44.50 37.93
C HIS A 179 26.05 44.42 36.48
N GLU A 180 26.82 43.37 36.15
CA GLU A 180 27.37 43.17 34.80
C GLU A 180 26.25 42.96 33.76
N ALA A 181 25.35 42.01 33.99
CA ALA A 181 24.20 41.77 33.13
C ALA A 181 23.24 42.97 33.04
N LYS A 182 23.09 43.75 34.13
CA LYS A 182 22.32 45.00 34.08
C LYS A 182 22.96 46.04 33.17
N MET A 183 24.29 46.15 33.13
CA MET A 183 24.96 47.08 32.23
C MET A 183 24.74 46.70 30.76
N GLU A 184 24.90 45.41 30.44
CA GLU A 184 24.65 44.90 29.08
C GLU A 184 23.20 45.15 28.64
N VAL A 185 22.21 44.81 29.47
CA VAL A 185 20.79 45.04 29.13
C VAL A 185 20.44 46.53 29.07
N LYS A 186 21.06 47.35 29.91
CA LYS A 186 20.85 48.80 29.90
C LYS A 186 21.34 49.44 28.60
N GLU A 187 22.45 48.97 28.02
CA GLU A 187 22.94 49.45 26.73
C GLU A 187 21.89 49.26 25.62
N PHE A 188 21.21 48.11 25.58
CA PHE A 188 20.11 47.89 24.64
C PHE A 188 18.90 48.81 24.90
N VAL A 189 18.56 49.08 26.16
CA VAL A 189 17.47 50.02 26.49
C VAL A 189 17.83 51.46 26.11
N ASP A 190 19.07 51.88 26.36
CA ASP A 190 19.57 53.20 25.99
C ASP A 190 19.63 53.37 24.47
N TYR A 191 19.88 52.29 23.71
CA TYR A 191 19.81 52.29 22.24
C TYR A 191 18.37 52.48 21.70
N LEU A 192 17.36 51.94 22.40
CA LEU A 192 15.96 51.95 21.97
C LEU A 192 15.18 53.20 22.42
N LYS A 193 15.78 54.05 23.26
CA LYS A 193 15.15 55.21 23.87
C LYS A 193 15.34 56.48 23.04
#